data_AF-N1WD32-F1
#
_entry.id   AF-N1WD32-F1
#
_cell.length_a   1.000
_cell.length_b   1.000
_cell.length_c   1.000
_cell.angle_alpha   90.00
_cell.angle_beta   90.00
_cell.angle_gamma   90.00
#
_symmetry.space_group_name_H-M   'P 1'
#
loop_
_entity.id
_entity.type
_entity.pdbx_description
1 polymer ?
#
loop_
_entity_poly.entity_id
_entity_poly.type
_entity_poly.pdbx_seq_one_letter_code
_entity_poly.pdbx_strand_id
1 'polypeptide(L)'
;MNPEEKVKLLETLDLILKHLQSQSSNSGSDYKVVLYLVPIFGIVFGCALLFFVFYWWYRQRIEIIKAGLYKKETFDLRTYSFFLGLILTFVGIALSVGFISVLGQSLAMLGGLVPLGTGLGLLCYYKFSQSR
;
A
#
# COMPACT_ATOMS: atom_id res chain seq x y z
N MET A 1 -18.29 -25.16 57.47
CA MET A 1 -18.04 -24.12 56.45
C MET A 1 -18.42 -22.80 57.07
N ASN A 2 -17.42 -22.00 57.43
CA ASN A 2 -17.58 -20.77 58.19
C ASN A 2 -18.26 -19.73 57.28
N PRO A 3 -19.25 -18.93 57.73
CA PRO A 3 -19.90 -17.90 56.91
C PRO A 3 -18.93 -16.99 56.13
N GLU A 4 -17.73 -16.73 56.69
CA GLU A 4 -16.69 -15.92 56.06
C GLU A 4 -16.07 -16.56 54.81
N GLU A 5 -15.98 -17.89 54.75
CA GLU A 5 -15.44 -18.62 53.59
C GLU A 5 -16.39 -18.52 52.39
N LYS A 6 -17.70 -18.51 52.65
CA LYS A 6 -18.72 -18.38 51.60
C LYS A 6 -18.66 -17.01 50.94
N VAL A 7 -18.47 -15.95 51.72
CA VAL A 7 -18.37 -14.57 51.20
C VAL A 7 -17.14 -14.41 50.31
N LYS A 8 -15.98 -14.93 50.72
CA LYS A 8 -14.75 -14.90 49.90
C LYS A 8 -14.88 -15.71 48.60
N LEU A 9 -15.61 -16.83 48.64
CA LEU A 9 -15.88 -17.61 47.43
C LEU A 9 -16.82 -16.87 46.48
N LEU A 10 -17.83 -16.18 46.98
CA LEU A 10 -18.72 -15.39 46.13
C LEU A 10 -18.01 -14.19 45.50
N GLU A 11 -17.11 -13.54 46.25
CA GLU A 11 -16.31 -12.41 45.76
C GLU A 11 -15.30 -12.84 44.69
N THR A 12 -14.63 -13.98 44.89
CA THR A 12 -13.73 -14.55 43.88
C THR A 12 -14.48 -15.00 42.62
N LEU A 13 -15.68 -15.57 42.78
CA LEU A 13 -16.54 -15.91 41.64
C LEU A 13 -16.96 -14.67 40.84
N ASP A 14 -17.33 -13.58 41.50
CA ASP A 14 -17.72 -12.33 40.83
C ASP A 14 -16.53 -11.68 40.11
N LEU A 15 -15.33 -11.73 40.70
CA LEU A 15 -14.11 -11.26 40.06
C LEU A 15 -13.72 -12.09 38.81
N ILE A 16 -13.91 -13.41 38.86
CA ILE A 16 -13.69 -14.30 37.72
C ILE A 16 -14.71 -14.02 36.62
N LEU A 17 -15.99 -13.85 36.98
CA LEU A 17 -17.05 -13.53 36.03
C LEU A 17 -16.78 -12.19 35.33
N LYS A 18 -16.33 -11.18 36.08
CA LYS A 18 -15.96 -9.87 35.56
C LYS A 18 -14.76 -9.91 34.61
N HIS A 19 -13.74 -10.72 34.93
CA HIS A 19 -12.60 -10.95 34.02
C HIS A 19 -13.03 -11.67 32.74
N LEU A 20 -13.87 -12.71 32.85
CA LEU A 20 -14.38 -13.44 31.69
C LEU A 20 -15.26 -12.57 30.80
N GLN A 21 -16.10 -11.70 31.38
CA GLN A 21 -16.94 -10.78 30.62
C GLN A 21 -16.10 -9.70 29.91
N SER A 22 -15.06 -9.17 30.58
CA SER A 22 -14.09 -8.26 29.96
C SER A 22 -13.30 -8.92 28.83
N GLN A 23 -12.94 -10.20 28.97
CA GLN A 23 -12.24 -10.95 27.94
C GLN A 23 -13.16 -11.33 26.76
N SER A 24 -14.46 -11.60 27.01
CA SER A 24 -15.44 -11.89 25.96
C SER A 24 -15.80 -10.66 25.12
N SER A 25 -15.80 -9.45 25.71
CA SER A 25 -15.89 -8.19 24.95
C SER A 25 -14.65 -7.92 24.09
N ASN A 26 -13.57 -8.68 24.31
CA ASN A 26 -12.36 -8.70 23.48
C ASN A 26 -12.51 -9.71 22.33
N SER A 27 -13.65 -9.65 21.61
CA SER A 27 -13.85 -10.28 20.30
C SER A 27 -13.02 -9.56 19.22
N GLY A 28 -11.75 -9.30 19.53
CA GLY A 28 -10.82 -8.52 18.71
C GLY A 28 -10.11 -9.33 17.63
N SER A 29 -10.57 -10.55 17.37
CA SER A 29 -10.11 -11.41 16.27
C SER A 29 -10.72 -10.99 14.93
N ASP A 30 -12.00 -10.60 14.92
CA ASP A 30 -12.78 -10.59 13.69
C ASP A 30 -12.43 -9.39 12.79
N TYR A 31 -12.19 -8.22 13.39
CA TYR A 31 -11.77 -7.04 12.63
C TYR A 31 -10.32 -7.15 12.12
N LYS A 32 -9.45 -7.90 12.81
CA LYS A 32 -8.05 -8.09 12.38
C LYS A 32 -7.98 -8.91 11.10
N VAL A 33 -8.83 -9.93 10.99
CA VAL A 33 -8.92 -10.74 9.77
C VAL A 33 -9.29 -9.84 8.59
N VAL A 34 -10.34 -9.01 8.74
CA VAL A 34 -10.76 -8.07 7.69
C VAL A 34 -9.65 -7.07 7.34
N LEU A 35 -8.93 -6.54 8.35
CA LEU A 35 -7.85 -5.57 8.15
C LEU A 35 -6.71 -6.12 7.29
N TYR A 36 -6.34 -7.40 7.46
CA TYR A 36 -5.33 -8.06 6.63
C TYR A 36 -5.88 -8.53 5.28
N LEU A 37 -7.16 -8.83 5.20
CA LEU A 37 -7.80 -9.31 3.97
C LEU A 37 -7.85 -8.21 2.89
N VAL A 38 -8.19 -6.98 3.28
CA VAL A 38 -8.33 -5.84 2.36
C VAL A 38 -7.10 -5.61 1.48
N PRO A 39 -5.87 -5.50 2.01
CA PRO A 39 -4.69 -5.31 1.16
C PRO A 39 -4.40 -6.52 0.27
N ILE A 40 -4.65 -7.75 0.73
CA ILE A 40 -4.45 -8.97 -0.06
C ILE A 40 -5.38 -8.97 -1.27
N PHE A 41 -6.68 -8.72 -1.06
CA PHE A 41 -7.64 -8.60 -2.15
C PHE A 41 -7.30 -7.46 -3.09
N GLY A 42 -6.84 -6.32 -2.57
CA GLY A 42 -6.38 -5.20 -3.39
C GLY A 42 -5.22 -5.59 -4.32
N ILE A 43 -4.22 -6.31 -3.82
CA ILE A 43 -3.07 -6.77 -4.61
C ILE A 43 -3.51 -7.81 -5.66
N VAL A 44 -4.28 -8.82 -5.26
CA VAL A 44 -4.74 -9.89 -6.16
C VAL A 44 -5.65 -9.33 -7.26
N PHE A 45 -6.60 -8.49 -6.89
CA PHE A 45 -7.52 -7.84 -7.83
C PHE A 45 -6.77 -6.87 -8.75
N GLY A 46 -5.81 -6.10 -8.22
CA GLY A 46 -4.94 -5.23 -9.00
C GLY A 46 -4.13 -6.00 -10.03
N CYS A 47 -3.52 -7.11 -9.65
CA CYS A 47 -2.79 -8.00 -10.56
C CYS A 47 -3.70 -8.60 -11.63
N ALA A 48 -4.90 -9.06 -11.27
CA ALA A 48 -5.86 -9.62 -12.22
C ALA A 48 -6.34 -8.57 -13.24
N LEU A 49 -6.66 -7.35 -12.78
CA LEU A 49 -7.01 -6.23 -13.65
C LEU A 49 -5.86 -5.85 -14.58
N LEU A 50 -4.65 -5.74 -14.04
CA LEU A 50 -3.46 -5.40 -14.83
C LEU A 50 -3.23 -6.46 -15.91
N PHE A 51 -3.33 -7.75 -15.57
CA PHE A 51 -3.25 -8.84 -16.54
C PHE A 51 -4.30 -8.71 -17.65
N PHE A 52 -5.56 -8.43 -17.29
CA PHE A 52 -6.64 -8.30 -18.27
C PHE A 52 -6.46 -7.08 -19.18
N VAL A 53 -5.99 -5.96 -18.64
CA VAL A 53 -5.66 -4.75 -19.42
C VAL A 53 -4.53 -5.05 -20.42
N PHE A 54 -3.45 -5.69 -19.97
CA PHE A 54 -2.35 -6.09 -20.86
C PHE A 54 -2.80 -7.08 -21.94
N TYR A 55 -3.63 -8.06 -21.57
CA TYR A 55 -4.20 -9.03 -22.51
C TYR A 55 -5.05 -8.33 -23.59
N TRP A 56 -5.92 -7.42 -23.17
CA TRP A 56 -6.76 -6.67 -24.10
C TRP A 56 -5.93 -5.75 -25.01
N TRP A 57 -4.96 -5.05 -24.43
CA TRP A 57 -4.05 -4.18 -25.16
C TRP A 57 -3.24 -4.95 -26.22
N TYR A 58 -2.72 -6.13 -25.87
CA TYR A 58 -2.04 -7.01 -26.81
C TYR A 58 -2.95 -7.44 -27.96
N ARG A 59 -4.17 -7.87 -27.66
CA ARG A 59 -5.14 -8.29 -28.67
C ARG A 59 -5.50 -7.14 -29.63
N GLN A 60 -5.71 -5.95 -29.09
CA GLN A 60 -5.98 -4.75 -29.88
C GLN A 60 -4.80 -4.41 -30.81
N ARG A 61 -3.55 -4.48 -30.31
CA ARG A 61 -2.35 -4.24 -31.12
C ARG A 61 -2.23 -5.25 -32.27
N ILE A 62 -2.50 -6.53 -32.03
CA ILE A 62 -2.47 -7.56 -33.09
C ILE A 62 -3.46 -7.25 -34.20
N GLU A 63 -4.70 -6.90 -33.87
CA GLU A 63 -5.73 -6.61 -34.88
C GLU A 63 -5.39 -5.34 -35.68
N ILE A 64 -4.82 -4.30 -35.04
CA ILE A 64 -4.32 -3.11 -35.72
C ILE A 64 -3.17 -3.45 -36.69
N ILE A 65 -2.27 -4.35 -36.29
CA ILE A 65 -1.17 -4.83 -37.14
C ILE A 65 -1.71 -5.61 -38.34
N LYS A 66 -2.65 -6.54 -38.12
CA LYS A 66 -3.29 -7.31 -39.20
C LYS A 66 -4.06 -6.43 -40.18
N ALA A 67 -4.68 -5.35 -39.70
CA ALA A 67 -5.39 -4.38 -40.53
C ALA A 67 -4.46 -3.47 -41.36
N GLY A 68 -3.13 -3.59 -41.21
CA GLY A 68 -2.15 -2.73 -41.90
C GLY A 68 -2.13 -1.29 -41.39
N LEU A 69 -2.85 -0.97 -40.31
CA LEU A 69 -2.96 0.37 -39.73
C LEU A 69 -1.90 0.64 -38.65
N TYR A 70 -0.84 -0.18 -38.60
CA TYR A 70 0.17 -0.07 -37.57
C TYR A 70 1.03 1.18 -37.79
N LYS A 71 0.85 2.17 -36.91
CA LYS A 71 1.74 3.31 -36.79
C LYS A 71 2.74 3.04 -35.66
N LYS A 72 4.03 3.15 -35.95
CA LYS A 72 5.09 3.08 -34.93
C LYS A 72 4.88 4.23 -33.94
N GLU A 73 4.60 3.90 -32.68
CA GLU A 73 4.53 4.90 -31.62
C GLU A 73 5.94 5.39 -31.29
N THR A 74 6.14 6.70 -31.45
CA THR A 74 7.36 7.38 -31.04
C THR A 74 7.23 7.71 -29.56
N PHE A 75 7.64 6.79 -28.70
CA PHE A 75 7.72 7.05 -27.27
C PHE A 75 8.93 7.95 -26.98
N ASP A 76 8.66 9.20 -26.62
CA ASP A 76 9.69 10.10 -26.10
C ASP A 76 9.96 9.80 -24.62
N LEU A 77 10.89 8.86 -24.40
CA LEU A 77 11.35 8.46 -23.07
C LEU A 77 11.91 9.63 -22.26
N ARG A 78 12.46 10.66 -22.93
CA ARG A 78 13.02 11.82 -22.25
C ARG A 78 11.91 12.66 -21.61
N THR A 79 10.91 13.05 -22.41
CA THR A 79 9.77 13.83 -21.92
C THR A 79 8.99 13.06 -20.85
N TYR A 80 8.80 11.74 -21.05
CA TYR A 80 8.15 10.89 -20.06
C TYR A 80 8.92 10.86 -18.72
N SER A 81 10.25 10.70 -18.77
CA SER A 81 11.08 10.67 -17.56
C SER A 81 11.07 12.00 -16.82
N PHE A 82 11.01 13.14 -17.53
CA PHE A 82 10.91 14.46 -16.91
C PHE A 82 9.62 14.61 -16.10
N PHE A 83 8.47 14.38 -16.73
CA PHE A 83 7.18 14.53 -16.06
C PHE A 83 7.01 13.51 -14.94
N LEU A 84 7.37 12.24 -15.20
CA LEU A 84 7.28 11.19 -14.18
C LEU A 84 8.22 11.47 -13.00
N GLY A 85 9.46 11.90 -13.28
CA GLY A 85 10.43 12.27 -12.27
C GLY A 85 9.97 13.44 -11.41
N LEU A 86 9.44 14.49 -12.04
CA LEU A 86 8.89 15.66 -11.35
C LEU A 86 7.76 15.28 -10.39
N ILE A 87 6.78 14.51 -10.89
CA ILE A 87 5.64 14.04 -10.07
C ILE A 87 6.14 13.20 -8.90
N LEU A 88 7.02 12.22 -9.14
CA LEU A 88 7.55 11.36 -8.08
C LEU A 88 8.36 12.13 -7.04
N THR A 89 9.12 13.16 -7.44
CA THR A 89 9.87 13.98 -6.48
C THR A 89 8.93 14.79 -5.59
N PHE A 90 7.91 15.45 -6.14
CA PHE A 90 6.94 16.20 -5.32
C PHE A 90 6.13 15.29 -4.39
N VAL A 91 5.65 14.16 -4.91
CA VAL A 91 4.92 13.15 -4.12
C VAL A 91 5.83 12.57 -3.04
N GLY A 92 7.07 12.23 -3.38
CA GLY A 92 8.06 11.70 -2.45
C GLY A 92 8.46 12.68 -1.36
N ILE A 93 8.59 13.98 -1.68
CA ILE A 93 8.83 15.04 -0.69
C ILE A 93 7.63 15.14 0.26
N ALA A 94 6.41 15.24 -0.26
CA ALA A 94 5.20 15.35 0.56
C ALA A 94 5.04 14.14 1.50
N LEU A 95 5.24 12.92 0.98
CA LEU A 95 5.21 11.69 1.77
C LEU A 95 6.33 11.63 2.81
N SER A 96 7.56 12.00 2.43
CA SER A 96 8.71 12.00 3.34
C SER A 96 8.49 12.96 4.50
N VAL A 97 8.04 14.19 4.20
CA VAL A 97 7.72 15.19 5.23
C VAL A 97 6.59 14.66 6.12
N GLY A 98 5.52 14.12 5.54
CA GLY A 98 4.41 13.54 6.30
C GLY A 98 4.86 12.41 7.24
N PHE A 99 5.68 11.48 6.76
CA PHE A 99 6.18 10.38 7.59
C PHE A 99 7.13 10.85 8.69
N ILE A 100 8.01 11.80 8.40
CA ILE A 100 8.92 12.38 9.41
C ILE A 100 8.10 13.10 10.49
N SER A 101 7.11 13.90 10.11
CA SER A 101 6.31 14.69 11.05
C SER A 101 5.41 13.82 11.94
N VAL A 102 4.91 12.70 11.44
CA VAL A 102 3.94 11.86 12.18
C VAL A 102 4.60 10.68 12.89
N LEU A 103 5.53 9.97 12.23
CA LEU A 103 6.12 8.72 12.75
C LEU A 103 7.61 8.84 13.14
N GLY A 104 8.26 9.99 12.87
CA GLY A 104 9.69 10.17 13.13
C GLY A 104 10.59 9.23 12.32
N GLN A 105 11.76 8.87 12.86
CA GLN A 105 12.68 7.92 12.23
C GLN A 105 12.18 6.48 12.36
N SER A 106 11.35 6.05 11.41
CA SER A 106 10.83 4.69 11.32
C SER A 106 11.00 4.12 9.91
N LEU A 107 10.87 2.79 9.78
CA LEU A 107 10.83 2.11 8.48
C LEU A 107 9.74 2.67 7.54
N ALA A 108 8.69 3.29 8.08
CA ALA A 108 7.65 3.94 7.29
C ALA A 108 8.18 5.09 6.42
N MET A 109 9.29 5.75 6.80
CA MET A 109 9.93 6.79 5.99
C MET A 109 10.37 6.30 4.61
N LEU A 110 10.67 5.00 4.47
CA LEU A 110 11.00 4.42 3.16
C LEU A 110 9.87 4.61 2.15
N GLY A 111 8.61 4.66 2.61
CA GLY A 111 7.46 4.93 1.75
C GLY A 111 7.51 6.29 1.04
N GLY A 112 8.16 7.30 1.64
CA GLY A 112 8.38 8.61 1.02
C GLY A 112 9.75 8.73 0.33
N LEU A 113 10.80 8.17 0.93
CA LEU A 113 12.16 8.27 0.40
C LEU A 113 12.33 7.51 -0.92
N VAL A 114 11.68 6.36 -1.08
CA VAL A 114 11.74 5.56 -2.32
C VAL A 114 11.22 6.37 -3.51
N PRO A 115 9.98 6.89 -3.54
CA PRO A 115 9.50 7.69 -4.66
C PRO A 115 10.30 8.99 -4.84
N LEU A 116 10.79 9.61 -3.77
CA LEU A 116 11.66 10.79 -3.87
C LEU A 116 12.96 10.47 -4.61
N GLY A 117 13.65 9.40 -4.21
CA GLY A 117 14.90 8.95 -4.83
C GLY A 117 14.70 8.53 -6.28
N THR A 118 13.63 7.79 -6.59
CA THR A 118 13.28 7.43 -7.96
C THR A 118 12.96 8.66 -8.81
N GLY A 119 12.24 9.65 -8.27
CA GLY A 119 11.94 10.90 -8.96
C GLY A 119 13.20 11.70 -9.30
N LEU A 120 14.11 11.85 -8.34
CA LEU A 120 15.41 12.49 -8.57
C LEU A 120 16.26 11.72 -9.58
N GLY A 121 16.25 10.39 -9.54
CA GLY A 121 16.94 9.55 -10.52
C GLY A 121 16.44 9.78 -11.94
N LEU A 122 15.13 9.90 -12.14
CA LEU A 122 14.53 10.20 -13.45
C LEU A 122 14.84 11.63 -13.93
N LEU A 123 14.85 12.61 -13.03
CA LEU A 123 15.27 13.98 -13.34
C LEU A 123 16.75 14.06 -13.72
N CYS A 124 17.61 13.31 -13.03
CA CYS A 124 19.01 13.14 -13.41
C CYS A 124 19.13 12.50 -14.79
N TYR A 125 18.38 11.43 -15.07
CA TYR A 125 18.35 10.80 -16.38
C TYR A 125 17.93 11.80 -17.49
N TYR A 126 16.91 12.62 -17.27
CA TYR A 126 16.50 13.65 -18.21
C TYR A 126 17.65 14.61 -18.55
N LYS A 127 18.34 15.11 -17.52
CA LYS A 127 19.48 16.02 -17.70
C LYS A 127 20.64 15.37 -18.45
N PHE A 128 21.01 14.14 -18.08
CA PHE A 128 22.11 13.41 -18.71
C PHE A 128 21.78 12.97 -20.15
N SER A 129 20.54 12.56 -20.39
CA SER A 129 20.04 12.18 -21.72
C SER A 129 20.17 13.33 -22.72
N GLN A 130 20.07 14.59 -22.26
CA GLN A 130 20.17 15.80 -23.10
C GLN A 130 21.56 16.10 -23.67
N SER A 131 22.61 15.49 -23.14
CA SER A 131 23.99 15.73 -23.61
C SER A 131 24.41 14.85 -24.80
N ARG A 132 23.48 14.14 -25.44
CA ARG A 132 23.65 13.46 -26.73
C ARG A 132 22.60 13.93 -27.70
#